data_AF-A0A091KRH4-F1
#
_entry.id   AF-A0A091KRH4-F1
#
_cell.length_a   1.000
_cell.length_b   1.000
_cell.length_c   1.000
_cell.angle_alpha   90.00
_cell.angle_beta   90.00
_cell.angle_gamma   90.00
#
_symmetry.space_group_name_H-M   'P 1'
#
loop_
_entity.id
_entity.type
_entity.pdbx_description
1 polymer ?
#
loop_
_entity_poly.entity_id
_entity_poly.type
_entity_poly.pdbx_seq_one_letter_code
_entity_poly.pdbx_strand_id
1 'polypeptide(L)'
;FARLIGIDPEKEPELMWLAREGLMAPLPVEWRICNNSRGDIYYFNLATSQSTCIHPSEDRYKRLVIQERKKLLARGSSKKKEEKKKKKKKKEKE
;
A
#
# COMPACT_ATOMS: atom_id res chain seq x y z
N PHE A 1 -5.83 -7.20 3.01
CA PHE A 1 -4.86 -6.11 3.26
C PHE A 1 -5.08 -4.88 2.37
N ALA A 2 -5.22 -5.00 1.04
CA ALA A 2 -5.41 -3.84 0.13
C ALA A 2 -6.47 -2.82 0.59
N ARG A 3 -7.70 -3.28 0.89
CA ARG A 3 -8.76 -2.41 1.42
C ARG A 3 -8.46 -1.83 2.81
N LEU A 4 -7.72 -2.55 3.66
CA LEU A 4 -7.33 -2.09 4.99
C LEU A 4 -6.41 -0.86 4.89
N ILE A 5 -5.51 -0.85 3.92
CA ILE A 5 -4.60 0.28 3.65
C ILE A 5 -5.18 1.32 2.68
N GLY A 6 -6.45 1.16 2.27
CA GLY A 6 -7.16 2.11 1.41
C GLY A 6 -6.80 2.03 -0.08
N ILE A 7 -6.29 0.88 -0.55
CA ILE A 7 -6.04 0.62 -1.98
C ILE A 7 -7.27 -0.05 -2.60
N ASP A 8 -7.75 0.55 -3.69
CA ASP A 8 -8.77 -0.05 -4.55
C ASP A 8 -8.11 -0.88 -5.66
N PRO A 9 -8.27 -2.22 -5.68
CA PRO A 9 -7.62 -3.09 -6.67
C PRO A 9 -8.04 -2.78 -8.12
N GLU A 10 -9.26 -2.26 -8.31
CA GLU A 10 -9.81 -1.92 -9.62
C GLU A 10 -9.37 -0.52 -10.09
N LYS A 11 -9.26 0.45 -9.17
CA LYS A 11 -8.84 1.81 -9.53
C LYS A 11 -7.33 1.96 -9.59
N GLU A 12 -6.60 1.21 -8.77
CA GLU A 12 -5.16 1.39 -8.56
C GLU A 12 -4.41 0.07 -8.52
N PRO A 13 -4.41 -0.70 -9.63
CA PRO A 13 -3.66 -1.95 -9.73
C PRO A 13 -2.15 -1.71 -9.55
N GLU A 14 -1.65 -0.51 -9.85
CA GLU A 14 -0.24 -0.11 -9.67
C GLU A 14 0.18 -0.03 -8.19
N LEU A 15 -0.76 0.04 -7.24
CA LEU A 15 -0.47 0.07 -5.80
C LEU A 15 -0.59 -1.31 -5.15
N MET A 16 -1.14 -2.31 -5.85
CA MET A 16 -1.36 -3.66 -5.32
C MET A 16 -0.09 -4.37 -4.83
N TRP A 17 1.09 -3.95 -5.28
CA TRP A 17 2.35 -4.49 -4.76
C TRP A 17 2.57 -4.12 -3.28
N LEU A 18 2.13 -2.93 -2.83
CA LEU A 18 2.17 -2.54 -1.40
C LEU A 18 1.27 -3.45 -0.56
N ALA A 19 0.12 -3.82 -1.11
CA ALA A 19 -0.79 -4.73 -0.42
C ALA A 19 -0.22 -6.15 -0.29
N ARG A 20 0.50 -6.63 -1.32
CA ARG A 20 1.22 -7.90 -1.27
C ARG A 20 2.37 -7.86 -0.30
N GLU A 21 3.17 -6.80 -0.33
CA GLU A 21 4.30 -6.62 0.58
C GLU A 21 3.84 -6.57 2.04
N GLY A 22 2.73 -5.90 2.34
CA GLY A 22 2.18 -5.88 3.70
C GLY A 22 1.53 -7.18 4.16
N LEU A 23 1.08 -8.03 3.23
CA LEU A 23 0.61 -9.39 3.54
C LEU A 23 1.78 -10.36 3.74
N MET A 24 2.86 -10.18 2.97
CA MET A 24 4.07 -11.01 3.03
C MET A 24 5.06 -10.54 4.09
N ALA A 25 4.89 -9.33 4.63
CA ALA A 25 5.67 -8.84 5.74
C ALA A 25 5.50 -9.83 6.89
N PRO A 26 6.57 -10.53 7.31
CA PRO A 26 6.48 -11.44 8.43
C PRO A 26 6.01 -10.63 9.62
N LEU A 27 4.87 -11.02 10.22
CA LEU A 27 4.51 -10.45 11.52
C LEU A 27 5.70 -10.71 12.44
N PRO A 28 6.26 -9.66 13.07
CA PRO A 28 7.32 -9.87 14.05
C PRO A 28 6.79 -10.85 15.09
N VAL A 29 7.60 -11.85 15.48
CA VAL A 29 7.22 -12.93 16.40
C VAL A 29 6.68 -12.42 17.75
N GLU A 30 6.94 -11.15 18.02
CA GLU A 30 6.66 -10.41 19.22
C GLU A 30 5.20 -9.90 19.28
N TRP A 31 4.42 -9.98 18.20
CA TRP A 31 3.00 -9.62 18.22
C TRP A 31 2.11 -10.83 18.54
N ARG A 32 1.44 -10.80 19.69
CA ARG A 32 0.40 -11.76 20.06
C ARG A 32 -0.99 -11.18 19.82
N ILE A 33 -1.88 -12.03 19.34
CA ILE A 33 -3.31 -11.73 19.27
C ILE A 33 -3.90 -12.09 20.64
N CYS A 34 -4.45 -11.10 21.33
CA CYS A 34 -5.10 -11.27 22.62
C CYS A 34 -6.56 -10.82 22.51
N ASN A 35 -7.46 -11.53 23.19
CA ASN A 35 -8.84 -11.12 23.34
C ASN A 35 -9.02 -10.44 24.70
N ASN A 36 -9.82 -9.37 24.74
CA ASN A 36 -10.18 -8.71 26.00
C ASN A 36 -11.35 -9.45 26.65
N SER A 37 -11.65 -9.16 27.92
CA SER A 37 -12.82 -9.67 28.65
C SER A 37 -14.16 -9.33 27.99
N ARG A 38 -14.15 -8.36 27.05
CA ARG A 38 -15.30 -7.99 26.20
C ARG A 38 -15.46 -8.86 24.94
N GLY A 39 -14.49 -9.70 24.63
CA GLY A 39 -14.43 -10.48 23.39
C GLY A 39 -13.74 -9.76 22.22
N ASP A 40 -13.29 -8.52 22.40
CA ASP A 40 -12.59 -7.76 21.37
C ASP A 40 -11.17 -8.28 21.16
N ILE A 41 -10.78 -8.48 19.90
CA ILE A 41 -9.44 -8.92 19.51
C ILE A 41 -8.51 -7.70 19.36
N TYR A 42 -7.38 -7.71 20.07
CA TYR A 42 -6.33 -6.71 19.97
C TYR A 42 -4.95 -7.36 19.79
N TYR A 43 -4.02 -6.62 19.20
CA TYR A 43 -2.63 -7.05 18.98
C TYR A 43 -1.75 -6.46 20.06
N PHE A 44 -1.06 -7.30 20.81
CA PHE A 44 -0.12 -6.89 21.84
C PHE A 44 1.31 -7.21 21.41
N ASN A 45 2.17 -6.19 21.40
CA ASN A 45 3.59 -6.34 21.16
C ASN A 45 4.31 -6.64 22.48
N LEU A 46 4.87 -7.83 22.60
CA LEU A 46 5.63 -8.29 23.77
C LEU A 46 6.97 -7.56 23.94
N ALA A 47 7.56 -7.05 22.85
CA ALA A 47 8.87 -6.39 22.87
C ALA A 47 8.80 -4.95 23.37
N THR A 48 7.74 -4.24 22.95
CA THR A 48 7.57 -2.82 23.24
C THR A 48 6.47 -2.55 24.27
N SER A 49 5.80 -3.60 24.74
CA SER A 49 4.61 -3.51 25.60
C SER A 49 3.51 -2.61 25.04
N GLN A 50 3.42 -2.51 23.71
CA GLN A 50 2.42 -1.69 23.03
C GLN A 50 1.20 -2.54 22.64
N SER A 51 0.00 -2.11 23.01
CA SER A 51 -1.26 -2.68 22.55
C SER A 51 -1.84 -1.84 21.41
N THR A 52 -2.24 -2.47 20.32
CA THR A 52 -2.93 -1.82 19.22
C THR A 52 -4.17 -2.61 18.80
N CYS A 53 -5.26 -1.90 18.55
CA CYS A 53 -6.45 -2.47 17.92
C CYS A 53 -6.32 -2.53 16.38
N ILE A 54 -5.24 -1.98 15.83
CA ILE A 54 -4.98 -1.81 14.39
C ILE A 54 -3.65 -2.48 14.05
N HIS A 55 -3.60 -3.28 12.97
CA HIS A 55 -2.37 -3.97 12.59
C HIS A 55 -1.19 -2.98 12.48
N PRO A 56 -0.04 -3.22 13.14
CA PRO A 56 1.05 -2.24 13.26
C PRO A 56 1.65 -1.84 11.90
N SER A 57 1.53 -2.70 10.89
CA SER A 57 1.98 -2.37 9.54
C SER A 57 0.97 -1.52 8.76
N GLU A 58 -0.29 -1.46 9.18
CA GLU A 58 -1.37 -0.80 8.42
C GLU A 58 -1.13 0.71 8.26
N ASP A 59 -0.68 1.39 9.32
CA ASP A 59 -0.39 2.83 9.28
C ASP A 59 0.79 3.16 8.35
N ARG A 60 1.86 2.36 8.41
CA ARG A 60 3.02 2.48 7.52
C ARG A 60 2.61 2.36 6.06
N TYR A 61 1.81 1.35 5.74
CA TYR A 61 1.35 1.12 4.36
C TYR A 61 0.33 2.17 3.90
N LYS A 62 -0.56 2.67 4.76
CA LYS A 62 -1.44 3.82 4.43
C LYS A 62 -0.63 5.05 4.01
N ARG A 63 0.44 5.38 4.75
CA ARG A 63 1.35 6.47 4.39
C ARG A 63 2.08 6.22 3.08
N LEU A 64 2.57 5.00 2.85
CA LEU A 64 3.19 4.62 1.58
C LEU A 64 2.22 4.75 0.39
N VAL A 65 0.96 4.34 0.55
CA VAL A 65 -0.09 4.47 -0.48
C VAL A 65 -0.30 5.94 -0.85
N ILE A 66 -0.39 6.84 0.13
CA ILE A 66 -0.54 8.28 -0.12
C ILE A 66 0.69 8.83 -0.87
N GLN A 67 1.89 8.41 -0.48
CA GLN A 67 3.12 8.85 -1.11
C GLN A 67 3.26 8.32 -2.55
N GLU A 68 2.93 7.05 -2.78
CA GLU A 68 3.00 6.42 -4.09
C GLU A 68 1.90 6.97 -5.02
N ARG A 69 0.69 7.24 -4.52
CA ARG A 69 -0.35 8.00 -5.25
C ARG A 69 0.17 9.35 -5.72
N LYS A 70 0.80 10.12 -4.83
CA LYS A 70 1.42 11.42 -5.20
C LYS A 70 2.51 11.25 -6.26
N LYS A 71 3.36 10.22 -6.14
CA LYS A 71 4.38 9.90 -7.14
C LYS A 71 3.78 9.47 -8.48
N LEU A 72 2.73 8.65 -8.49
CA LEU A 72 2.05 8.22 -9.71
C LEU A 72 1.37 9.39 -10.42
N LEU A 73 0.75 10.31 -9.67
CA LEU A 73 0.24 11.56 -10.22
C LEU A 73 1.36 12.40 -10.86
N ALA A 74 2.52 12.50 -10.21
CA ALA A 74 3.69 13.18 -10.77
C ALA A 74 4.27 12.46 -12.01
N ARG A 75 4.30 11.13 -12.02
CA ARG A 75 4.92 10.28 -13.06
C ARG A 75 4.00 10.00 -14.25
N GLY A 76 2.68 10.03 -14.04
CA GLY A 76 1.66 9.92 -15.09
C GLY A 76 1.75 11.06 -16.12
N SER A 77 2.25 12.23 -15.70
CA SER A 77 2.58 13.35 -16.59
C SER A 77 3.70 13.01 -17.58
N SER A 78 4.62 12.12 -17.20
CA SER A 78 5.76 11.73 -18.05
C SER A 78 5.38 10.63 -19.05
N LYS A 79 4.57 9.65 -18.63
CA LYS A 79 4.16 8.52 -19.50
C LYS A 79 3.23 8.98 -20.64
N LYS A 80 2.32 9.93 -20.36
CA LYS A 80 1.44 10.53 -21.38
C LYS A 80 2.21 11.38 -22.40
N LYS A 81 3.36 11.95 -22.01
CA LYS A 81 4.23 12.75 -22.89
C LYS A 81 5.08 11.86 -23.82
N GLU A 82 5.49 10.68 -23.35
CA GLU A 82 6.31 9.73 -24.12
C GLU A 82 5.50 8.98 -25.19
N GLU A 83 4.26 8.59 -24.89
CA GLU A 83 3.37 7.93 -25.84
C GLU A 83 2.96 8.88 -26.99
N LYS A 84 2.72 10.17 -26.67
CA LYS A 84 2.44 11.23 -27.67
C LYS A 84 3.66 11.51 -28.57
N LYS A 85 4.88 11.35 -28.05
CA LYS A 85 6.14 11.53 -28.81
C LYS A 85 6.43 10.35 -29.74
N LYS A 86 6.13 9.11 -29.32
CA LYS A 86 6.20 7.92 -30.19
C LYS A 86 5.19 7.95 -31.33
N LYS A 87 3.96 8.44 -31.09
CA LYS A 87 2.91 8.53 -32.12
C LYS A 87 3.22 9.60 -33.19
N LYS A 88 3.92 10.69 -32.83
CA LYS A 88 4.35 11.74 -33.77
C LYS A 88 5.47 11.26 -34.69
N LYS A 89 6.47 10.54 -34.16
CA LYS A 89 7.60 9.99 -34.94
C LYS A 89 7.22 8.94 -35.98
N LYS A 90 6.07 8.27 -35.81
CA LYS A 90 5.57 7.28 -36.78
C LYS A 90 4.85 7.92 -37.98
N LYS A 91 4.41 9.19 -37.86
CA LYS A 91 3.65 9.91 -38.90
C LYS A 91 4.51 10.75 -39.84
N GLU A 92 5.79 10.96 -39.52
CA GLU A 92 6.77 11.68 -40.37
C GLU A 92 7.63 10.74 -41.23
N LYS A 93 7.41 9.42 -41.14
CA LYS A 93 8.18 8.40 -41.85
C LYS A 93 7.36 7.67 -42.94
N GLU A 94 6.16 8.17 -43.23
CA GLU A 94 5.25 7.73 -44.29
C GLU A 94 5.04 8.87 -45.28
#